data_AF-A0A7X3KC59-F1
#
_entry.id   AF-A0A7X3KC59-F1
#
_cell.length_a   1.000
_cell.length_b   1.000
_cell.length_c   1.000
_cell.angle_alpha   90.00
_cell.angle_beta   90.00
_cell.angle_gamma   90.00
#
_symmetry.space_group_name_H-M   'P 1'
#
loop_
_entity.id
_entity.type
_entity.pdbx_description
1 polymer ?
#
loop_
_entity_poly.entity_id
_entity_poly.type
_entity_poly.pdbx_seq_one_letter_code
_entity_poly.pdbx_strand_id
1 'polypeptide(L)'
;MSLEEIIQRSHAIRQAYHVLEREHHGSEWSVEEDLLALSNDIGNLNRLIMTRIGRYYDETPYQLEAKLAENVWWLLELSLRLDVDLQKELEAL
;
A
#
# COMPACT_ATOMS: atom_id res chain seq x y z
N MET A 1 16.96 0.36 7.27
CA MET A 1 16.49 -0.90 6.69
C MET A 1 16.86 -0.91 5.22
N SER A 2 17.29 -2.05 4.67
CA SER A 2 17.41 -2.23 3.22
C SER A 2 16.03 -2.29 2.56
N LEU A 3 15.96 -2.16 1.24
CA LEU A 3 14.70 -2.33 0.50
C LEU A 3 14.11 -3.73 0.74
N GLU A 4 14.95 -4.75 0.69
CA GLU A 4 14.59 -6.14 1.01
C GLU A 4 13.95 -6.27 2.41
N GLU A 5 14.53 -5.65 3.44
CA GLU A 5 13.96 -5.68 4.79
C GLU A 5 12.58 -4.98 4.86
N ILE A 6 12.37 -3.94 4.04
CA ILE A 6 11.07 -3.25 3.96
C ILE A 6 10.06 -4.11 3.22
N ILE A 7 10.45 -4.80 2.14
CA ILE A 7 9.60 -5.74 1.40
C ILE A 7 9.15 -6.88 2.32
N GLN A 8 10.08 -7.51 3.03
CA GLN A 8 9.77 -8.60 3.97
C GLN A 8 8.82 -8.15 5.10
N ARG A 9 9.05 -6.95 5.65
CA ARG A 9 8.17 -6.37 6.65
C ARG A 9 6.78 -6.06 6.08
N SER A 10 6.72 -5.55 4.86
CA SER A 10 5.46 -5.25 4.15
C SER A 10 4.63 -6.52 3.97
N HIS A 11 5.29 -7.60 3.57
CA HIS A 11 4.67 -8.90 3.41
C HIS A 11 4.15 -9.48 4.72
N ALA A 12 4.95 -9.41 5.79
CA ALA A 12 4.52 -9.88 7.10
C ALA A 12 3.25 -9.16 7.60
N ILE A 13 3.11 -7.86 7.30
CA ILE A 13 1.88 -7.11 7.58
C ILE A 13 0.71 -7.64 6.75
N ARG A 14 0.88 -7.84 5.44
CA ARG A 14 -0.19 -8.37 4.58
C ARG A 14 -0.66 -9.76 5.02
N GLN A 15 0.28 -10.63 5.41
CA GLN A 15 -0.03 -11.96 5.93
C GLN A 15 -0.86 -11.89 7.23
N ALA A 16 -0.61 -10.91 8.10
CA ALA A 16 -1.45 -10.68 9.27
C ALA A 16 -2.87 -10.26 8.87
N TYR A 17 -3.03 -9.43 7.85
CA TYR A 17 -4.36 -9.10 7.30
C TYR A 17 -5.05 -10.30 6.67
N HIS A 18 -4.34 -11.18 5.95
CA HIS A 18 -4.91 -12.42 5.42
C HIS A 18 -5.42 -13.35 6.52
N VAL A 19 -4.77 -13.39 7.69
CA VAL A 19 -5.32 -14.12 8.85
C VAL A 19 -6.69 -13.54 9.24
N LEU A 20 -6.79 -12.22 9.37
CA LEU A 20 -8.04 -11.55 9.73
C LEU A 20 -9.12 -11.74 8.66
N GLU A 21 -8.77 -11.70 7.38
CA GLU A 21 -9.70 -11.92 6.26
C GLU A 21 -10.25 -13.34 6.29
N ARG A 22 -9.42 -14.36 6.53
CA ARG A 22 -9.89 -15.74 6.70
C ARG A 22 -10.80 -15.88 7.92
N GLU A 23 -10.47 -15.22 9.03
CA GLU A 23 -11.27 -15.26 10.26
C GLU A 23 -12.65 -14.59 10.10
N HIS A 24 -12.71 -13.46 9.39
CA HIS A 24 -13.92 -12.64 9.29
C HIS A 24 -14.74 -12.84 8.01
N HIS A 25 -14.09 -13.25 6.91
CA HIS A 25 -14.68 -13.34 5.57
C HIS A 25 -14.50 -14.72 4.92
N GLY A 26 -13.77 -15.64 5.55
CA GLY A 26 -13.60 -17.02 5.06
C GLY A 26 -12.74 -17.15 3.81
N SER A 27 -12.15 -16.06 3.32
CA SER A 27 -11.30 -16.00 2.14
C SER A 27 -10.29 -14.87 2.29
N GLU A 28 -9.16 -14.98 1.59
CA GLU A 28 -8.19 -13.89 1.43
C GLU A 28 -8.61 -13.01 0.27
N TRP A 29 -8.27 -11.73 0.34
CA TRP A 29 -8.44 -10.85 -0.81
C TRP A 29 -7.60 -11.31 -1.99
N SER A 30 -8.20 -11.24 -3.16
CA SER A 30 -7.56 -11.39 -4.45
C SER A 30 -6.54 -10.27 -4.73
N VAL A 31 -5.70 -10.46 -5.74
CA VAL A 31 -4.75 -9.44 -6.18
C VAL A 31 -5.50 -8.20 -6.69
N GLU A 32 -6.65 -8.40 -7.34
CA GLU A 32 -7.53 -7.34 -7.81
C GLU A 32 -8.11 -6.51 -6.66
N GLU A 33 -8.44 -7.14 -5.53
CA GLU A 33 -8.91 -6.46 -4.31
C GLU A 33 -7.77 -5.66 -3.63
N ASP A 34 -6.55 -6.20 -3.60
CA ASP A 34 -5.38 -5.45 -3.12
C ASP A 34 -5.08 -4.24 -4.03
N LEU A 35 -5.20 -4.39 -5.35
CA LEU A 35 -5.07 -3.29 -6.31
C LEU A 35 -6.18 -2.23 -6.12
N LEU A 36 -7.40 -2.67 -5.80
CA LEU A 36 -8.51 -1.77 -5.48
C LEU A 36 -8.22 -0.98 -4.19
N ALA A 37 -7.63 -1.62 -3.18
CA ALA A 37 -7.24 -0.98 -1.94
C ALA A 37 -6.16 0.09 -2.17
N LEU A 38 -5.12 -0.22 -2.95
CA LEU A 38 -4.14 0.77 -3.40
C LEU A 38 -4.81 1.96 -4.11
N SER A 39 -5.76 1.70 -5.02
CA SER A 39 -6.45 2.76 -5.76
C SER A 39 -7.22 3.71 -4.83
N ASN A 40 -7.85 3.18 -3.79
CA ASN A 40 -8.50 3.99 -2.75
C ASN A 40 -7.48 4.85 -1.97
N ASP A 41 -6.33 4.28 -1.63
CA ASP A 41 -5.28 5.02 -0.91
C ASP A 41 -4.55 6.06 -1.77
N ILE A 42 -4.46 5.87 -3.08
CA ILE A 42 -4.06 6.91 -4.03
C ILE A 42 -5.07 8.06 -4.00
N GLY A 43 -6.38 7.76 -3.97
CA GLY A 43 -7.43 8.77 -3.84
C GLY A 43 -7.31 9.60 -2.56
N ASN A 44 -7.03 8.94 -1.42
CA ASN A 44 -6.77 9.60 -0.14
C ASN A 44 -5.50 10.46 -0.20
N LEU A 45 -4.42 9.93 -0.76
CA LEU A 45 -3.16 10.64 -0.93
C LEU A 45 -3.34 11.91 -1.78
N ASN A 46 -4.10 11.82 -2.87
CA ASN A 46 -4.41 12.95 -3.74
C ASN A 46 -5.08 14.09 -2.96
N ARG A 47 -6.09 13.79 -2.16
CA ARG A 47 -6.79 14.80 -1.36
C ARG A 47 -5.85 15.45 -0.34
N LEU A 48 -5.02 14.65 0.33
CA LEU A 48 -4.03 15.15 1.30
C LEU A 48 -2.98 16.06 0.64
N ILE A 49 -2.47 15.68 -0.54
CA ILE A 49 -1.56 16.52 -1.32
C ILE A 49 -2.24 17.83 -1.73
N MET A 50 -3.47 17.77 -2.23
CA MET A 50 -4.22 18.94 -2.65
C MET A 50 -4.49 19.91 -1.48
N THR A 51 -4.74 19.36 -0.29
CA THR A 51 -4.82 20.15 0.96
C THR A 51 -3.48 20.77 1.33
N ARG A 52 -2.38 20.00 1.28
CA ARG A 52 -1.02 20.48 1.57
C ARG A 52 -0.61 21.67 0.70
N ILE A 53 -1.04 21.70 -0.56
CA ILE A 53 -0.74 22.79 -1.52
C ILE A 53 -1.82 23.90 -1.54
N GLY A 54 -2.83 23.85 -0.67
CA GLY A 54 -3.86 24.88 -0.54
C GLY A 54 -4.87 24.92 -1.69
N ARG A 55 -5.10 23.79 -2.37
CA ARG A 55 -6.02 23.67 -3.53
C ARG A 55 -7.26 22.85 -3.24
N TYR A 56 -7.36 22.29 -2.04
CA TYR A 56 -8.49 21.52 -1.56
C TYR A 56 -8.60 21.68 -0.04
N TYR A 57 -9.79 21.45 0.50
CA TYR A 57 -10.00 21.33 1.93
C TYR A 57 -10.45 19.91 2.21
N ASP A 58 -9.66 19.18 2.99
CA ASP A 58 -9.91 17.80 3.36
C ASP A 58 -10.01 17.67 4.88
N GLU A 59 -11.07 17.01 5.36
CA GLU A 59 -11.30 16.66 6.76
C GLU A 59 -11.00 15.19 7.04
N THR A 60 -10.33 14.51 6.11
CA THR A 60 -9.90 13.12 6.32
C THR A 60 -9.04 13.00 7.59
N PRO A 61 -9.22 11.95 8.41
CA PRO A 61 -8.41 11.75 9.62
C PRO A 61 -6.96 11.29 9.31
N TYR A 62 -6.64 11.06 8.04
CA TYR A 62 -5.33 10.57 7.63
C TYR A 62 -4.26 11.67 7.64
N GLN A 63 -3.00 11.24 7.81
CA GLN A 63 -1.82 12.11 7.70
C GLN A 63 -1.13 11.85 6.36
N LEU A 64 -0.59 12.91 5.74
CA LEU A 64 0.06 12.84 4.43
C LEU A 64 1.21 11.82 4.43
N GLU A 65 2.07 11.88 5.44
CA GLU A 65 3.25 11.02 5.58
C GLU A 65 2.86 9.55 5.72
N ALA A 66 1.84 9.27 6.55
CA ALA A 66 1.35 7.92 6.75
C ALA A 66 0.72 7.35 5.48
N LYS A 67 -0.12 8.13 4.79
CA LYS A 67 -0.78 7.68 3.56
C LYS A 67 0.21 7.51 2.40
N LEU A 68 1.27 8.32 2.35
CA LEU A 68 2.36 8.16 1.40
C LEU A 68 3.11 6.84 1.65
N ALA A 69 3.43 6.53 2.91
CA ALA A 69 4.06 5.26 3.27
C ALA A 69 3.18 4.05 2.97
N GLU A 70 1.85 4.17 3.15
CA GLU A 70 0.89 3.10 2.85
C GLU A 70 0.76 2.83 1.34
N ASN A 71 0.83 3.87 0.51
CA ASN A 71 0.91 3.68 -0.95
C ASN A 71 2.20 2.93 -1.35
N VAL A 72 3.33 3.23 -0.71
CA VAL A 72 4.58 2.46 -0.93
C VAL A 72 4.42 1.02 -0.46
N TRP A 73 3.82 0.79 0.71
CA TRP A 73 3.54 -0.56 1.23
C TRP A 73 2.73 -1.39 0.25
N TRP A 74 1.66 -0.83 -0.32
CA TRP A 74 0.85 -1.49 -1.34
C TRP A 74 1.64 -1.86 -2.60
N LEU A 75 2.52 -0.96 -3.10
CA LEU A 75 3.35 -1.25 -4.26
C LEU A 75 4.34 -2.40 -3.98
N LEU A 76 4.92 -2.44 -2.78
CA LEU A 76 5.81 -3.51 -2.35
C LEU A 76 5.05 -4.85 -2.25
N GLU A 77 3.87 -4.86 -1.64
CA GLU A 77 3.08 -6.09 -1.53
C GLU A 77 2.60 -6.58 -2.89
N LEU A 78 2.09 -5.69 -3.74
CA LEU A 78 1.66 -6.05 -5.09
C LEU A 78 2.81 -6.61 -5.92
N SER A 79 4.03 -6.09 -5.77
CA SER A 79 5.18 -6.69 -6.45
C SER A 79 5.41 -8.14 -6.04
N LEU A 80 5.24 -8.49 -4.76
CA LEU A 80 5.35 -9.87 -4.30
C LEU A 80 4.20 -10.73 -4.83
N ARG A 81 2.96 -10.24 -4.76
CA ARG A 81 1.78 -10.97 -5.24
C ARG A 81 1.75 -11.19 -6.75
N LEU A 82 2.54 -10.42 -7.50
CA LEU A 82 2.65 -10.50 -8.97
C LEU A 82 3.98 -11.14 -9.43
N ASP A 83 4.77 -11.70 -8.50
CA ASP A 83 6.09 -12.30 -8.79
C ASP A 83 7.07 -11.34 -9.50
N VAL A 84 7.05 -10.05 -9.11
CA VAL A 84 7.91 -9.00 -9.65
C VAL A 84 9.08 -8.74 -8.68
N ASP A 85 10.30 -8.85 -9.19
CA ASP A 85 11.52 -8.42 -8.48
C ASP A 85 11.65 -6.89 -8.55
N LEU A 86 10.92 -6.20 -7.67
CA LEU A 86 10.86 -4.74 -7.67
C LEU A 86 12.24 -4.11 -7.39
N GLN A 87 13.07 -4.74 -6.56
CA GLN A 87 14.41 -4.21 -6.28
C GLN A 87 15.23 -4.15 -7.57
N LYS A 88 15.25 -5.24 -8.34
CA LYS A 88 15.95 -5.30 -9.62
C LYS A 88 15.41 -4.27 -10.62
N GLU A 89 14.09 -4.10 -10.71
CA GLU A 89 13.49 -3.11 -11.63
C GLU A 89 13.83 -1.67 -11.22
N LEU A 90 13.92 -1.37 -9.91
CA LEU A 90 14.34 -0.07 -9.41
C LEU A 90 15.83 0.21 -9.64
N GLU A 91 16.69 -0.81 -9.53
CA GLU A 91 18.13 -0.70 -9.81
C GLU A 91 18.43 -0.46 -11.30
N ALA A 92 17.49 -0.77 -12.19
CA ALA A 92 17.61 -0.59 -13.63
C ALA A 92 17.15 0.78 -14.16
N LEU A 93 16.58 1.65 -13.32
CA LEU A 93 16.14 3.01 -13.68
C LEU A 93 17.32 3.96 -13.91
#